data_AF-A0A1E3X4L3-F1
#
_entry.id   AF-A0A1E3X4L3-F1
#
_cell.length_a   1.000
_cell.length_b   1.000
_cell.length_c   1.000
_cell.angle_alpha   90.00
_cell.angle_beta   90.00
_cell.angle_gamma   90.00
#
_symmetry.space_group_name_H-M   'P 1'
#
loop_
_entity.id
_entity.type
_entity.pdbx_description
1 polymer ?
#
loop_
_entity_poly.entity_id
_entity_poly.type
_entity_poly.pdbx_seq_one_letter_code
_entity_poly.pdbx_strand_id
1 'polypeptide(L)'
;MKDPNNSHILVTGMQRSGTTFTSSILSTSPELVYIPEPFNPNYGLKGVDSHYSYLDIRNEHEKTIQLLNDLFSYKAKYKKNYTRDNLLKIIVKFFLGPRAQIRYRMSGFFRKGDARFLIKDPDAAFLSEDMYLKHNCQILIMVRHPCAVLSSYKRLGWGFDFETFLTREHLMENHLKDFETLFRKKDKSLAEQVGLLWASVYRVLRTYSARQDNWLTILHEDICNNPEEMFRNIFKWAGICMTETIRHKIDKYTSGVNPITARGNKLHDFSRDSMNLATYWKEVITPEERAIVREITEPVSSLYYDSTSWD
;
A
#
# COMPACT_ATOMS: atom_id res chain seq x y z
N MET A 1 -10.06 22.05 -4.52
CA MET A 1 -10.30 20.59 -4.66
C MET A 1 -9.87 20.14 -6.05
N LYS A 2 -9.14 19.03 -6.17
CA LYS A 2 -8.82 18.41 -7.47
C LYS A 2 -10.08 17.81 -8.08
N ASP A 3 -10.19 17.86 -9.41
CA ASP A 3 -11.25 17.16 -10.13
C ASP A 3 -10.99 15.64 -10.11
N PRO A 4 -11.79 14.86 -9.38
CA PRO A 4 -11.57 13.42 -9.28
C PRO A 4 -11.64 12.72 -10.65
N ASN A 5 -12.35 13.29 -11.62
CA ASN A 5 -12.52 12.69 -12.94
C ASN A 5 -11.24 12.72 -13.79
N ASN A 6 -10.22 13.52 -13.42
CA ASN A 6 -8.96 13.64 -14.15
C ASN A 6 -7.71 13.39 -13.28
N SER A 7 -7.87 13.04 -12.01
CA SER A 7 -6.74 12.73 -11.14
C SER A 7 -6.25 11.29 -11.34
N HIS A 8 -4.94 11.11 -11.18
CA HIS A 8 -4.32 9.81 -10.94
C HIS A 8 -4.70 9.30 -9.55
N ILE A 9 -4.58 8.00 -9.31
CA ILE A 9 -4.91 7.38 -8.02
C ILE A 9 -3.67 6.65 -7.51
N LEU A 10 -3.22 6.99 -6.30
CA LEU A 10 -2.29 6.18 -5.54
C LEU A 10 -3.06 5.36 -4.50
N VAL A 11 -2.96 4.03 -4.56
CA VAL A 11 -3.41 3.12 -3.50
C VAL A 11 -2.19 2.68 -2.71
N THR A 12 -2.08 3.14 -1.46
CA THR A 12 -0.91 2.93 -0.60
C THR A 12 -1.32 2.55 0.83
N GLY A 13 -0.35 2.53 1.74
CA GLY A 13 -0.43 1.97 3.09
C GLY A 13 0.71 0.99 3.33
N MET A 14 0.77 0.39 4.51
CA MET A 14 1.80 -0.62 4.79
C MET A 14 1.58 -1.88 3.92
N GLN A 15 2.64 -2.62 3.58
CA GLN A 15 2.48 -3.94 2.96
C GLN A 15 1.51 -4.79 3.81
N ARG A 16 0.75 -5.68 3.14
CA ARG A 16 -0.22 -6.60 3.76
C ARG A 16 -1.49 -5.94 4.32
N SER A 17 -1.77 -4.70 3.96
CA SER A 17 -2.96 -3.94 4.38
C SER A 17 -4.12 -3.93 3.37
N GLY A 18 -4.15 -4.84 2.39
CA GLY A 18 -5.26 -4.92 1.42
C GLY A 18 -5.07 -4.17 0.11
N THR A 19 -4.01 -3.38 -0.04
CA THR A 19 -3.73 -2.55 -1.23
C THR A 19 -3.82 -3.30 -2.56
N THR A 20 -3.35 -4.56 -2.62
CA THR A 20 -3.43 -5.38 -3.83
C THR A 20 -4.87 -5.74 -4.20
N PHE A 21 -5.70 -6.12 -3.23
CA PHE A 21 -7.09 -6.51 -3.49
C PHE A 21 -7.89 -5.30 -3.98
N THR A 22 -7.84 -4.19 -3.23
CA THR A 22 -8.50 -2.93 -3.58
C THR A 22 -8.12 -2.47 -4.99
N SER A 23 -6.83 -2.50 -5.32
CA SER A 23 -6.35 -2.08 -6.64
C SER A 23 -6.77 -3.05 -7.74
N SER A 24 -6.89 -4.34 -7.46
CA SER A 24 -7.36 -5.34 -8.44
C SER A 24 -8.83 -5.17 -8.83
N ILE A 25 -9.64 -4.61 -7.93
CA ILE A 25 -11.02 -4.21 -8.19
C ILE A 25 -11.02 -2.88 -8.95
N LEU A 26 -10.31 -1.85 -8.49
CA LEU A 26 -10.23 -0.56 -9.20
C LEU A 26 -9.70 -0.71 -10.64
N SER A 27 -8.71 -1.58 -10.86
CA SER A 27 -8.10 -1.81 -12.17
C SER A 27 -9.04 -2.46 -13.21
N THR A 28 -10.28 -2.75 -12.83
CA THR A 28 -11.32 -3.22 -13.75
C THR A 28 -11.89 -2.09 -14.59
N SER A 29 -11.81 -0.85 -14.11
CA SER A 29 -12.23 0.31 -14.89
C SER A 29 -11.30 0.50 -16.09
N PRO A 30 -11.84 0.63 -17.32
CA PRO A 30 -11.04 0.89 -18.51
C PRO A 30 -10.46 2.32 -18.55
N GLU A 31 -10.91 3.20 -17.64
CA GLU A 31 -10.41 4.58 -17.49
C GLU A 31 -9.01 4.63 -16.86
N LEU A 32 -8.60 3.56 -16.17
CA LEU A 32 -7.37 3.52 -15.39
C LEU A 32 -6.28 2.67 -16.05
N VAL A 33 -5.09 3.24 -16.15
CA VAL A 33 -3.86 2.51 -16.50
C VAL A 33 -3.23 1.99 -15.21
N TYR A 34 -3.32 0.68 -14.99
CA TYR A 34 -2.81 0.05 -13.77
C TYR A 34 -1.28 -0.09 -13.79
N ILE A 35 -0.63 0.50 -12.79
CA ILE A 35 0.82 0.49 -12.57
C ILE A 35 1.12 -0.17 -11.21
N PRO A 36 1.61 -1.42 -11.20
CA PRO A 36 1.89 -2.14 -9.96
C PRO A 36 3.29 -1.81 -9.43
N GLU A 37 3.33 -1.28 -8.22
CA GLU A 37 4.51 -1.14 -7.35
C GLU A 37 5.78 -0.58 -8.05
N PRO A 38 5.69 0.60 -8.71
CA PRO A 38 6.84 1.21 -9.36
C PRO A 38 8.00 1.53 -8.40
N PHE A 39 7.75 1.76 -7.12
CA PHE A 39 8.75 2.06 -6.09
C PHE A 39 9.19 0.83 -5.30
N ASN A 40 8.94 -0.39 -5.80
CA ASN A 40 9.53 -1.59 -5.21
C ASN A 40 11.03 -1.68 -5.54
N PRO A 41 11.94 -1.81 -4.55
CA PRO A 41 13.39 -1.87 -4.79
C PRO A 41 13.83 -3.16 -5.49
N ASN A 42 13.03 -4.22 -5.53
CA ASN A 42 13.45 -5.47 -6.17
C ASN A 42 13.13 -5.48 -7.68
N TYR A 43 11.98 -4.94 -8.09
CA TYR A 43 11.49 -5.07 -9.48
C TYR A 43 10.85 -3.82 -10.07
N GLY A 44 10.76 -2.72 -9.31
CA GLY A 44 10.18 -1.46 -9.75
C GLY A 44 11.06 -0.69 -10.73
N LEU A 45 11.02 0.64 -10.61
CA LEU A 45 11.79 1.57 -11.41
C LEU A 45 13.30 1.40 -11.17
N LYS A 46 14.08 1.57 -12.23
CA LYS A 46 15.53 1.65 -12.15
C LYS A 46 15.89 2.88 -11.32
N GLY A 47 16.64 2.66 -10.24
CA GLY A 47 17.08 3.70 -9.34
C GLY A 47 16.28 3.79 -8.03
N VAL A 48 15.25 2.98 -7.85
CA VAL A 48 14.66 2.79 -6.51
C VAL A 48 15.52 1.81 -5.74
N ASP A 49 16.13 2.25 -4.64
CA ASP A 49 17.18 1.47 -3.97
C ASP A 49 16.73 0.91 -2.60
N SER A 50 15.64 1.43 -2.03
CA SER A 50 15.11 0.99 -0.73
C SER A 50 13.58 0.98 -0.70
N HIS A 51 13.03 0.22 0.24
CA HIS A 51 11.61 0.30 0.61
C HIS A 51 11.30 1.67 1.21
N TYR A 52 10.06 2.13 1.03
CA TYR A 52 9.56 3.42 1.52
C TYR A 52 10.51 4.60 1.20
N SER A 53 10.72 4.86 -0.09
CA SER A 53 11.52 6.00 -0.52
C SER A 53 10.95 7.30 0.05
N TYR A 54 11.81 8.15 0.60
CA TYR A 54 11.44 9.41 1.25
C TYR A 54 12.12 10.58 0.56
N LEU A 55 11.38 11.67 0.38
CA LEU A 55 11.90 12.90 -0.22
C LEU A 55 12.51 13.78 0.86
N ASP A 56 13.82 13.99 0.79
CA ASP A 56 14.45 15.07 1.54
C ASP A 56 14.30 16.37 0.75
N ILE A 57 13.39 17.24 1.21
CA ILE A 57 13.14 18.56 0.59
C ILE A 57 14.35 19.50 0.65
N ARG A 58 15.35 19.18 1.48
CA ARG A 58 16.61 19.94 1.58
C ARG A 58 17.61 19.51 0.50
N ASN A 59 17.34 18.43 -0.24
CA ASN A 59 18.19 17.91 -1.31
C ASN A 59 17.63 18.27 -2.69
N GLU A 60 18.16 19.34 -3.30
CA GLU A 60 17.76 19.80 -4.65
C GLU A 60 18.04 18.78 -5.77
N HIS A 61 18.89 17.77 -5.52
CA HIS A 61 19.24 16.70 -6.46
C HIS A 61 18.61 15.35 -6.08
N GLU A 62 17.48 15.37 -5.38
CA GLU A 62 16.80 14.16 -4.93
C GLU A 62 16.36 13.30 -6.13
N LYS A 63 17.08 12.19 -6.35
CA LYS A 63 16.84 11.20 -7.41
C LYS A 63 15.38 10.73 -7.46
N THR A 64 14.74 10.66 -6.31
CA THR A 64 13.33 10.25 -6.18
C THR A 64 12.37 11.22 -6.88
N ILE A 65 12.69 12.52 -6.90
CA ILE A 65 11.93 13.52 -7.68
C ILE A 65 12.02 13.20 -9.18
N GLN A 66 13.21 12.86 -9.68
CA GLN A 66 13.39 12.48 -11.07
C GLN A 66 12.60 11.20 -11.41
N LEU A 67 12.56 10.21 -10.51
CA LEU A 67 11.79 8.98 -10.69
C LEU A 67 10.27 9.26 -10.79
N LEU A 68 9.74 10.15 -9.95
CA LEU A 68 8.35 10.59 -10.02
C LEU A 68 8.07 11.31 -11.35
N ASN A 69 8.92 12.29 -11.72
CA ASN A 69 8.81 13.00 -12.99
C ASN A 69 8.83 12.04 -14.19
N ASP A 70 9.73 11.06 -14.19
CA ASP A 70 9.81 10.07 -15.25
C ASP A 70 8.57 9.17 -15.29
N LEU A 71 8.01 8.78 -14.13
CA LEU A 71 6.79 8.00 -14.04
C LEU A 71 5.61 8.73 -14.69
N PHE A 72 5.37 9.98 -14.31
CA PHE A 72 4.24 10.77 -14.80
C PHE A 72 4.44 11.34 -16.22
N SER A 73 5.69 11.42 -16.70
CA SER A 73 6.00 11.86 -18.06
C SER A 73 6.20 10.73 -19.07
N TYR A 74 5.86 9.48 -18.70
CA TYR A 74 5.98 8.29 -19.56
C TYR A 74 7.42 7.90 -19.92
N LYS A 75 8.42 8.38 -19.16
CA LYS A 75 9.85 8.15 -19.38
C LYS A 75 10.46 7.10 -18.45
N ALA A 76 9.68 6.59 -17.50
CA ALA A 76 10.18 5.67 -16.49
C ALA A 76 10.73 4.37 -17.08
N LYS A 77 11.87 3.94 -16.53
CA LYS A 77 12.55 2.70 -16.93
C LYS A 77 12.44 1.70 -15.79
N TYR A 78 11.96 0.51 -16.09
CA TYR A 78 11.84 -0.59 -15.12
C TYR A 78 13.10 -1.46 -15.10
N LYS A 79 13.38 -2.08 -13.95
CA LYS A 79 14.48 -3.03 -13.81
C LYS A 79 14.26 -4.22 -14.76
N LYS A 80 15.35 -4.65 -15.43
CA LYS A 80 15.33 -5.74 -16.43
C LYS A 80 15.56 -7.12 -15.82
N ASN A 81 16.20 -7.18 -14.65
CA ASN A 81 16.64 -8.43 -14.04
C ASN A 81 15.50 -9.06 -13.24
N TYR A 82 14.77 -9.96 -13.90
CA TYR A 82 13.79 -10.86 -13.28
C TYR A 82 14.41 -12.24 -12.95
N THR A 83 15.70 -12.29 -12.59
CA THR A 83 16.46 -13.53 -12.47
C THR A 83 17.03 -13.75 -11.07
N ARG A 84 16.24 -14.40 -10.21
CA ARG A 84 16.52 -15.61 -9.38
C ARG A 84 15.45 -15.72 -8.29
N ASP A 85 15.11 -16.94 -7.93
CA ASP A 85 13.77 -17.36 -7.47
C ASP A 85 13.29 -16.84 -6.11
N ASN A 86 12.01 -16.41 -6.02
CA ASN A 86 10.95 -16.94 -5.12
C ASN A 86 9.61 -16.21 -5.38
N LEU A 87 8.49 -16.80 -4.93
CA LEU A 87 7.08 -16.35 -4.77
C LEU A 87 6.51 -15.07 -5.45
N LEU A 88 7.28 -13.97 -5.56
CA LEU A 88 6.99 -12.77 -6.35
C LEU A 88 6.72 -13.07 -7.84
N LYS A 89 7.29 -14.16 -8.37
CA LYS A 89 7.05 -14.65 -9.75
C LYS A 89 5.56 -14.85 -10.04
N ILE A 90 4.76 -15.28 -9.06
CA ILE A 90 3.32 -15.54 -9.29
C ILE A 90 2.57 -14.22 -9.44
N ILE A 91 2.89 -13.18 -8.67
CA ILE A 91 2.16 -11.91 -8.68
C ILE A 91 2.48 -11.09 -9.92
N VAL A 92 3.77 -11.00 -10.26
CA VAL A 92 4.24 -10.24 -11.43
C VAL A 92 3.81 -10.92 -12.74
N LYS A 93 3.87 -12.27 -12.82
CA LYS A 93 3.38 -13.01 -14.01
C LYS A 93 1.86 -12.99 -14.13
N PHE A 94 1.12 -13.18 -13.03
CA PHE A 94 -0.33 -13.39 -13.11
C PHE A 94 -1.08 -12.11 -13.48
N PHE A 95 -0.51 -10.93 -13.20
CA PHE A 95 -1.16 -9.67 -13.50
C PHE A 95 -0.54 -8.89 -14.68
N LEU A 96 0.79 -8.61 -14.74
CA LEU A 96 1.18 -7.33 -15.38
C LEU A 96 2.51 -7.23 -16.14
N GLY A 97 3.45 -8.18 -16.12
CA GLY A 97 4.82 -7.94 -16.63
C GLY A 97 4.95 -7.19 -17.98
N PRO A 98 4.72 -7.82 -19.15
CA PRO A 98 4.82 -7.12 -20.44
C PRO A 98 3.63 -6.20 -20.68
N ARG A 99 2.40 -6.64 -20.36
CA ARG A 99 1.17 -5.94 -20.74
C ARG A 99 0.95 -4.63 -19.98
N ALA A 100 1.43 -4.48 -18.75
CA ALA A 100 1.34 -3.22 -18.01
C ALA A 100 2.33 -2.20 -18.54
N GLN A 101 3.58 -2.62 -18.75
CA GLN A 101 4.61 -1.76 -19.32
C GLN A 101 4.26 -1.36 -20.75
N ILE A 102 3.72 -2.29 -21.55
CA ILE A 102 3.18 -1.99 -22.88
C ILE A 102 2.01 -1.01 -22.77
N ARG A 103 1.01 -1.26 -21.90
CA ARG A 103 -0.12 -0.33 -21.71
C ARG A 103 0.34 1.06 -21.25
N TYR A 104 1.27 1.15 -20.31
CA TYR A 104 1.89 2.38 -19.84
C TYR A 104 2.61 3.13 -20.98
N ARG A 105 3.42 2.42 -21.77
CA ARG A 105 4.09 3.07 -22.92
C ARG A 105 3.09 3.48 -23.99
N MET A 106 2.10 2.63 -24.31
CA MET A 106 1.06 2.92 -25.30
C MET A 106 0.19 4.10 -24.88
N SER A 107 -0.18 4.25 -23.61
CA SER A 107 -0.92 5.43 -23.16
C SER A 107 -0.12 6.71 -23.34
N GLY A 108 1.21 6.66 -23.19
CA GLY A 108 2.09 7.78 -23.53
C GLY A 108 2.12 8.16 -25.02
N PHE A 109 1.74 7.25 -25.92
CA PHE A 109 1.64 7.50 -27.36
C PHE A 109 0.23 7.90 -27.81
N PHE A 110 -0.82 7.25 -27.28
CA PHE A 110 -2.20 7.38 -27.79
C PHE A 110 -3.12 8.22 -26.91
N ARG A 111 -2.77 8.47 -25.64
CA ARG A 111 -3.63 9.13 -24.64
C ARG A 111 -2.81 10.08 -23.74
N LYS A 112 -1.77 10.71 -24.30
CA LYS A 112 -0.85 11.55 -23.54
C LYS A 112 -1.60 12.79 -23.04
N GLY A 113 -1.82 12.86 -21.72
CA GLY A 113 -2.57 13.93 -21.07
C GLY A 113 -3.95 13.50 -20.55
N ASP A 114 -4.54 12.44 -21.11
CA ASP A 114 -5.89 11.98 -20.76
C ASP A 114 -5.89 10.66 -19.98
N ALA A 115 -4.77 9.94 -19.95
CA ALA A 115 -4.68 8.68 -19.23
C ALA A 115 -4.52 8.88 -17.72
N ARG A 116 -5.43 8.31 -16.94
CA ARG A 116 -5.37 8.29 -15.48
C ARG A 116 -4.61 7.06 -14.99
N PHE A 117 -3.60 7.25 -14.16
CA PHE A 117 -2.85 6.14 -13.58
C PHE A 117 -3.52 5.62 -12.32
N LEU A 118 -3.61 4.30 -12.18
CA LEU A 118 -3.85 3.63 -10.91
C LEU A 118 -2.53 3.03 -10.44
N ILE A 119 -1.87 3.70 -9.52
CA ILE A 119 -0.60 3.28 -8.94
C ILE A 119 -0.93 2.54 -7.65
N LYS A 120 -0.61 1.24 -7.59
CA LYS A 120 -0.67 0.49 -6.33
C LYS A 120 0.73 0.40 -5.79
N ASP A 121 1.02 0.99 -4.63
CA ASP A 121 2.37 0.92 -4.09
C ASP A 121 2.46 1.21 -2.59
N PRO A 122 2.71 0.19 -1.75
CA PRO A 122 3.07 0.40 -0.36
C PRO A 122 4.35 1.23 -0.18
N ASP A 123 5.36 1.02 -1.03
CA ASP A 123 6.66 1.68 -0.93
C ASP A 123 6.62 3.16 -1.37
N ALA A 124 5.51 3.61 -1.93
CA ALA A 124 5.25 5.02 -2.23
C ALA A 124 4.54 5.77 -1.09
N ALA A 125 4.29 5.15 0.07
CA ALA A 125 3.56 5.80 1.17
C ALA A 125 4.20 7.15 1.57
N PHE A 126 5.52 7.19 1.64
CA PHE A 126 6.30 8.40 1.97
C PHE A 126 6.42 9.40 0.81
N LEU A 127 6.01 9.02 -0.41
CA LEU A 127 5.96 9.88 -1.59
C LEU A 127 4.55 10.46 -1.82
N SER A 128 3.56 10.02 -1.05
CA SER A 128 2.14 10.32 -1.29
C SER A 128 1.84 11.81 -1.34
N GLU A 129 2.53 12.62 -0.51
CA GLU A 129 2.32 14.06 -0.52
C GLU A 129 2.85 14.73 -1.78
N ASP A 130 4.04 14.38 -2.26
CA ASP A 130 4.58 14.95 -3.50
C ASP A 130 3.74 14.48 -4.71
N MET A 131 3.37 13.20 -4.74
CA MET A 131 2.44 12.65 -5.73
C MET A 131 1.11 13.42 -5.74
N TYR A 132 0.62 13.81 -4.56
CA TYR A 132 -0.51 14.70 -4.46
C TYR A 132 -0.15 16.10 -5.00
N LEU A 133 0.75 16.84 -4.38
CA LEU A 133 0.99 18.25 -4.68
C LEU A 133 1.48 18.53 -6.10
N LYS A 134 2.33 17.66 -6.67
CA LYS A 134 3.04 17.92 -7.93
C LYS A 134 2.59 17.04 -9.10
N HIS A 135 1.93 15.91 -8.84
CA HIS A 135 1.60 14.93 -9.87
C HIS A 135 0.10 14.63 -10.01
N ASN A 136 -0.77 15.47 -9.45
CA ASN A 136 -2.23 15.35 -9.58
C ASN A 136 -2.77 13.95 -9.15
N CYS A 137 -2.16 13.34 -8.13
CA CYS A 137 -2.73 12.13 -7.53
C CYS A 137 -3.80 12.47 -6.49
N GLN A 138 -4.85 11.67 -6.45
CA GLN A 138 -5.67 11.40 -5.27
C GLN A 138 -5.06 10.21 -4.52
N ILE A 139 -5.14 10.22 -3.19
CA ILE A 139 -4.47 9.21 -2.35
C ILE A 139 -5.51 8.40 -1.59
N LEU A 140 -5.50 7.08 -1.82
CA LEU A 140 -6.24 6.07 -1.08
C LEU A 140 -5.29 5.34 -0.14
N ILE A 141 -5.42 5.62 1.16
CA ILE A 141 -4.68 4.93 2.21
C ILE A 141 -5.48 3.70 2.65
N MET A 142 -4.88 2.53 2.50
CA MET A 142 -5.37 1.30 3.11
C MET A 142 -4.69 1.10 4.46
N VAL A 143 -5.49 0.98 5.52
CA VAL A 143 -5.02 0.64 6.87
C VAL A 143 -5.50 -0.77 7.20
N ARG A 144 -4.72 -1.52 7.97
CA ARG A 144 -5.14 -2.82 8.49
C ARG A 144 -4.64 -2.97 9.92
N HIS A 145 -5.39 -3.71 10.75
CA HIS A 145 -5.04 -3.91 12.14
C HIS A 145 -3.61 -4.45 12.25
N PRO A 146 -2.75 -3.85 13.11
CA PRO A 146 -1.33 -4.18 13.13
C PRO A 146 -1.06 -5.64 13.53
N CYS A 147 -1.87 -6.26 14.39
CA CYS A 147 -1.76 -7.70 14.67
C CYS A 147 -2.10 -8.57 13.45
N ALA A 148 -3.01 -8.13 12.57
CA ALA A 148 -3.31 -8.81 11.32
C ALA A 148 -2.16 -8.71 10.31
N VAL A 149 -1.45 -7.58 10.32
CA VAL A 149 -0.20 -7.42 9.58
C VAL A 149 0.88 -8.35 10.16
N LEU A 150 1.08 -8.38 11.48
CA LEU A 150 2.03 -9.27 12.15
C LEU A 150 1.77 -10.74 11.81
N SER A 151 0.51 -11.19 11.88
CA SER A 151 0.12 -12.56 11.49
C SER A 151 0.52 -12.87 10.05
N SER A 152 0.38 -11.89 9.14
CA SER A 152 0.83 -12.06 7.76
C SER A 152 2.35 -12.10 7.62
N TYR A 153 3.11 -11.35 8.42
CA TYR A 153 4.58 -11.37 8.41
C TYR A 153 5.10 -12.71 8.96
N LYS A 154 4.55 -13.20 10.08
CA LYS A 154 4.85 -14.52 10.67
C LYS A 154 4.68 -15.64 9.64
N ARG A 155 3.51 -15.70 8.99
CA ARG A 155 3.21 -16.73 7.97
C ARG A 155 4.20 -16.72 6.81
N LEU A 156 4.70 -15.55 6.43
CA LEU A 156 5.59 -15.39 5.28
C LEU A 156 7.09 -15.49 5.63
N GLY A 157 7.43 -15.58 6.92
CA GLY A 157 8.82 -15.49 7.39
C GLY A 157 9.47 -14.15 7.03
N TRP A 158 8.68 -13.06 7.02
CA TRP A 158 9.17 -11.73 6.70
C TRP A 158 9.69 -11.00 7.94
N GLY A 159 10.64 -10.10 7.73
CA GLY A 159 11.10 -9.08 8.68
C GLY A 159 11.25 -7.74 7.97
N PHE A 160 11.73 -6.73 8.68
CA PHE A 160 12.02 -5.42 8.08
C PHE A 160 13.31 -4.83 8.63
N ASP A 161 14.13 -4.31 7.71
CA ASP A 161 15.37 -3.62 8.02
C ASP A 161 15.17 -2.09 7.97
N PHE A 162 15.48 -1.43 9.08
CA PHE A 162 15.26 -0.01 9.29
C PHE A 162 16.50 0.86 9.05
N GLU A 163 17.64 0.31 8.62
CA GLU A 163 18.85 1.10 8.34
C GLU A 163 18.57 2.26 7.38
N THR A 164 17.71 2.04 6.38
CA THR A 164 17.32 3.07 5.42
C THR A 164 16.45 4.18 6.00
N PHE A 165 15.81 3.98 7.15
CA PHE A 165 15.04 5.03 7.84
C PHE A 165 15.97 5.85 8.73
N LEU A 166 16.86 5.17 9.47
CA LEU A 166 17.85 5.78 10.36
C LEU A 166 18.81 6.72 9.62
N THR A 167 19.13 6.41 8.38
CA THR A 167 19.99 7.23 7.51
C THR A 167 19.28 8.46 6.93
N ARG A 168 17.97 8.64 7.17
CA ARG A 168 17.17 9.76 6.67
C ARG A 168 16.85 10.71 7.83
N GLU A 169 17.77 11.62 8.10
CA GLU A 169 17.66 12.59 9.20
C GLU A 169 16.32 13.36 9.15
N HIS A 170 15.92 13.88 7.99
CA HIS A 170 14.66 14.62 7.83
C HIS A 170 13.40 13.78 8.10
N LEU A 171 13.44 12.46 7.85
CA LEU A 171 12.32 11.56 8.19
C LEU A 171 12.25 11.35 9.70
N MET A 172 13.40 11.09 10.32
CA MET A 172 13.52 10.88 11.76
C MET A 172 13.11 12.13 12.54
N GLU A 173 13.67 13.28 12.21
CA GLU A 173 13.41 14.56 12.89
C GLU A 173 11.93 14.95 12.88
N ASN A 174 11.27 14.87 11.73
CA ASN A 174 9.94 15.45 11.54
C ASN A 174 8.79 14.48 11.81
N HIS A 175 9.04 13.17 11.74
CA HIS A 175 7.96 12.18 11.82
C HIS A 175 8.20 11.10 12.86
N LEU A 176 9.44 10.64 13.05
CA LEU A 176 9.72 9.36 13.73
C LEU A 176 10.58 9.48 15.00
N LYS A 177 10.84 10.70 15.47
CA LYS A 177 11.70 10.98 16.62
C LYS A 177 11.27 10.24 17.88
N ASP A 178 9.97 10.15 18.13
CA ASP A 178 9.41 9.48 19.31
C ASP A 178 9.73 7.97 19.35
N PHE A 179 10.08 7.38 18.21
CA PHE A 179 10.43 5.97 18.09
C PHE A 179 11.95 5.72 18.05
N GLU A 180 12.79 6.74 18.19
CA GLU A 180 14.24 6.66 17.96
C GLU A 180 14.91 5.57 18.82
N THR A 181 14.56 5.47 20.10
CA THR A 181 15.07 4.42 20.98
C THR A 181 14.78 3.02 20.44
N LEU A 182 13.55 2.80 19.96
CA LEU A 182 13.18 1.52 19.37
C LEU A 182 13.91 1.31 18.05
N PHE A 183 14.03 2.31 17.18
CA PHE A 183 14.83 2.21 15.95
C PHE A 183 16.26 1.74 16.20
N ARG A 184 16.92 2.23 17.26
CA ARG A 184 18.31 1.89 17.60
C ARG A 184 18.48 0.55 18.32
N LYS A 185 17.39 -0.09 18.77
CA LYS A 185 17.44 -1.44 19.35
C LYS A 185 17.94 -2.44 18.31
N LYS A 186 19.03 -3.18 18.57
CA LYS A 186 19.56 -4.18 17.61
C LYS A 186 18.65 -5.41 17.48
N ASP A 187 18.34 -6.03 18.61
CA ASP A 187 17.61 -7.31 18.64
C ASP A 187 16.10 -7.10 18.76
N LYS A 188 15.50 -6.52 17.72
CA LYS A 188 14.04 -6.33 17.65
C LYS A 188 13.35 -7.66 17.37
N SER A 189 12.39 -8.03 18.22
CA SER A 189 11.43 -9.09 17.90
C SER A 189 10.63 -8.75 16.65
N LEU A 190 10.01 -9.75 16.01
CA LEU A 190 9.16 -9.50 14.84
C LEU A 190 7.96 -8.59 15.18
N ALA A 191 7.40 -8.74 16.39
CA ALA A 191 6.34 -7.86 16.88
C ALA A 191 6.79 -6.40 16.94
N GLU A 192 8.01 -6.14 17.44
CA GLU A 192 8.60 -4.80 17.47
C GLU A 192 8.86 -4.25 16.07
N GLN A 193 9.40 -5.08 15.15
CA GLN A 193 9.63 -4.66 13.77
C GLN A 193 8.32 -4.29 13.07
N VAL A 194 7.29 -5.13 13.20
CA VAL A 194 5.99 -4.86 12.57
C VAL A 194 5.31 -3.65 13.19
N GLY A 195 5.29 -3.56 14.52
CA GLY A 195 4.72 -2.42 15.24
C GLY A 195 5.40 -1.11 14.85
N LEU A 196 6.74 -1.09 14.83
CA LEU A 196 7.53 0.09 14.47
C LEU A 196 7.30 0.51 13.02
N LEU A 197 7.30 -0.43 12.08
CA LEU A 197 7.05 -0.12 10.67
C LEU A 197 5.62 0.39 10.47
N TRP A 198 4.63 -0.25 11.11
CA TRP A 198 3.23 0.18 11.07
C TRP A 198 3.08 1.61 11.59
N ALA A 199 3.60 1.89 12.79
CA ALA A 199 3.54 3.21 13.40
C ALA A 199 4.23 4.26 12.52
N SER A 200 5.37 3.92 11.92
CA SER A 200 6.11 4.82 11.04
C SER A 200 5.33 5.18 9.78
N VAL A 201 4.80 4.17 9.07
CA VAL A 201 4.05 4.38 7.84
C VAL A 201 2.81 5.22 8.08
N TYR A 202 2.00 4.87 9.09
CA TYR A 202 0.74 5.56 9.32
C TYR A 202 0.92 6.90 10.05
N ARG A 203 2.02 7.13 10.79
CA ARG A 203 2.38 8.46 11.29
C ARG A 203 2.61 9.43 10.14
N VAL A 204 3.47 9.06 9.19
CA VAL A 204 3.79 9.89 8.02
C VAL A 204 2.56 10.15 7.17
N LEU A 205 1.81 9.10 6.82
CA LEU A 205 0.55 9.23 6.06
C LEU A 205 -0.48 10.08 6.79
N ARG A 206 -0.56 9.99 8.13
CA ARG A 206 -1.44 10.85 8.92
C ARG A 206 -0.99 12.31 8.88
N THR A 207 0.31 12.58 9.03
CA THR A 207 0.85 13.94 8.92
C THR A 207 0.50 14.56 7.57
N TYR A 208 0.62 13.82 6.47
CA TYR A 208 0.27 14.32 5.14
C TYR A 208 -1.24 14.50 4.97
N SER A 209 -2.04 13.49 5.31
CA SER A 209 -3.50 13.55 5.14
C SER A 209 -4.18 14.61 6.03
N ALA A 210 -3.62 14.94 7.20
CA ALA A 210 -4.21 15.92 8.11
C ALA A 210 -4.22 17.37 7.56
N ARG A 211 -3.40 17.66 6.55
CA ARG A 211 -3.26 19.00 5.94
C ARG A 211 -3.73 19.08 4.48
N GLN A 212 -4.32 18.01 3.95
CA GLN A 212 -4.72 17.91 2.55
C GLN A 212 -6.18 17.45 2.44
N ASP A 213 -6.91 18.06 1.51
CA ASP A 213 -8.27 17.61 1.18
C ASP A 213 -8.25 16.41 0.21
N ASN A 214 -9.34 15.66 0.17
CA ASN A 214 -9.61 14.58 -0.79
C ASN A 214 -8.69 13.34 -0.69
N TRP A 215 -8.04 13.12 0.45
CA TRP A 215 -7.46 11.82 0.77
C TRP A 215 -8.55 10.90 1.34
N LEU A 216 -8.56 9.65 0.92
CA LEU A 216 -9.49 8.64 1.44
C LEU A 216 -8.71 7.61 2.23
N THR A 217 -9.12 7.37 3.47
CA THR A 217 -8.57 6.30 4.31
C THR A 217 -9.62 5.23 4.49
N ILE A 218 -9.26 3.97 4.22
CA ILE A 218 -10.15 2.82 4.34
C ILE A 218 -9.48 1.75 5.19
N LEU A 219 -10.20 1.22 6.18
CA LEU A 219 -9.76 0.04 6.92
C LEU A 219 -10.01 -1.21 6.07
N HIS A 220 -9.06 -2.12 6.07
CA HIS A 220 -9.18 -3.40 5.40
C HIS A 220 -10.35 -4.21 5.96
N GLU A 221 -10.57 -4.12 7.27
CA GLU A 221 -11.65 -4.73 8.02
C GLU A 221 -13.02 -4.25 7.52
N ASP A 222 -13.17 -2.95 7.18
CA ASP A 222 -14.40 -2.42 6.61
C ASP A 222 -14.70 -3.01 5.22
N ILE A 223 -13.67 -3.16 4.38
CA ILE A 223 -13.80 -3.85 3.08
C ILE A 223 -14.20 -5.31 3.28
N CYS A 224 -13.65 -5.98 4.29
CA CYS A 224 -13.97 -7.36 4.60
C CYS A 224 -15.42 -7.55 5.04
N ASN A 225 -15.96 -6.61 5.81
CA ASN A 225 -17.31 -6.67 6.39
C ASN A 225 -18.38 -6.15 5.43
N ASN A 226 -18.14 -5.02 4.76
CA ASN A 226 -19.11 -4.31 3.92
C ASN A 226 -18.55 -4.02 2.51
N PRO A 227 -18.11 -5.04 1.76
CA PRO A 227 -17.34 -4.85 0.52
C PRO A 227 -18.08 -4.00 -0.52
N GLU A 228 -19.38 -4.23 -0.75
CA GLU A 228 -20.13 -3.50 -1.76
C GLU A 228 -20.22 -2.01 -1.45
N GLU A 229 -20.54 -1.66 -0.21
CA GLU A 229 -20.63 -0.27 0.25
C GLU A 229 -19.25 0.40 0.21
N MET A 230 -18.21 -0.28 0.71
CA MET A 230 -16.87 0.28 0.73
C MET A 230 -16.35 0.53 -0.69
N PHE A 231 -16.56 -0.39 -1.62
CA PHE A 231 -16.18 -0.15 -3.01
C PHE A 231 -17.04 0.93 -3.67
N ARG A 232 -18.35 1.00 -3.40
CA ARG A 232 -19.19 2.10 -3.87
C ARG A 232 -18.63 3.46 -3.45
N ASN A 233 -18.17 3.59 -2.21
CA ASN A 233 -17.54 4.80 -1.68
C ASN A 233 -16.19 5.08 -2.37
N ILE A 234 -15.35 4.06 -2.55
CA ILE A 234 -14.06 4.19 -3.25
C ILE A 234 -14.26 4.63 -4.70
N PHE A 235 -15.21 4.03 -5.44
CA PHE A 235 -15.50 4.38 -6.84
C PHE A 235 -16.06 5.80 -6.96
N LYS A 236 -16.97 6.19 -6.05
CA LYS A 236 -17.49 7.57 -5.99
C LYS A 236 -16.38 8.58 -5.73
N TRP A 237 -15.51 8.32 -4.73
CA TRP A 237 -14.36 9.18 -4.43
C TRP A 237 -13.37 9.27 -5.60
N ALA A 238 -13.16 8.16 -6.31
CA ALA A 238 -12.32 8.11 -7.50
C ALA A 238 -12.94 8.77 -8.73
N GLY A 239 -14.20 9.24 -8.69
CA GLY A 239 -14.88 9.77 -9.87
C GLY A 239 -15.03 8.73 -10.98
N ILE A 240 -15.31 7.48 -10.64
CA ILE A 240 -15.47 6.37 -11.59
C ILE A 240 -16.83 5.73 -11.40
N CYS A 241 -17.57 5.54 -12.50
CA CYS A 241 -18.85 4.85 -12.45
C CYS A 241 -18.66 3.36 -12.13
N MET A 242 -19.31 2.89 -11.07
CA MET A 242 -19.31 1.46 -10.73
C MET A 242 -20.30 0.72 -11.63
N THR A 243 -19.78 0.08 -12.68
CA THR A 243 -20.57 -0.70 -13.64
C THR A 243 -20.97 -2.06 -13.07
N GLU A 244 -21.92 -2.72 -13.73
CA GLU A 244 -22.41 -4.03 -13.29
C GLU A 244 -21.32 -5.12 -13.33
N THR A 245 -20.42 -5.06 -14.30
CA THR A 245 -19.24 -5.93 -14.37
C THR A 245 -18.32 -5.78 -13.15
N ILE A 246 -18.20 -4.55 -12.63
CA ILE A 246 -17.40 -4.27 -11.43
C ILE A 246 -18.09 -4.85 -10.20
N ARG A 247 -19.41 -4.67 -10.07
CA ARG A 247 -20.21 -5.27 -8.98
C ARG A 247 -20.09 -6.78 -8.94
N HIS A 248 -20.28 -7.45 -10.08
CA HIS A 248 -20.11 -8.90 -10.20
C HIS A 248 -18.71 -9.36 -9.79
N LYS A 249 -17.67 -8.60 -10.12
CA LYS A 249 -16.31 -8.93 -9.70
C LYS A 249 -16.12 -8.76 -8.19
N ILE A 250 -16.67 -7.71 -7.57
CA ILE A 250 -16.66 -7.56 -6.11
C ILE A 250 -17.31 -8.78 -5.47
N ASP A 251 -18.57 -9.07 -5.82
CA ASP A 251 -19.34 -10.20 -5.29
C ASP A 251 -18.60 -11.55 -5.45
N LYS A 252 -18.03 -11.81 -6.62
CA LYS A 252 -17.22 -13.01 -6.88
C LYS A 252 -16.06 -13.19 -5.91
N TYR A 253 -15.37 -12.11 -5.54
CA TYR A 253 -14.20 -12.18 -4.65
C TYR A 253 -14.54 -12.01 -3.16
N THR A 254 -15.72 -11.52 -2.83
CA THR A 254 -16.10 -11.23 -1.44
C THR A 254 -17.23 -12.10 -0.91
N SER A 255 -17.79 -13.00 -1.73
CA SER A 255 -18.79 -13.96 -1.28
C SER A 255 -18.23 -14.94 -0.24
N GLY A 256 -19.00 -15.21 0.81
CA GLY A 256 -18.63 -16.05 1.96
C GLY A 256 -18.44 -17.55 1.68
N VAL A 257 -18.56 -17.97 0.42
CA VAL A 257 -18.35 -19.36 -0.04
C VAL A 257 -16.86 -19.67 -0.30
N ASN A 258 -16.01 -18.66 -0.11
CA ASN A 258 -14.59 -18.69 -0.41
C ASN A 258 -13.74 -19.29 0.74
N PRO A 259 -12.75 -20.16 0.49
CA PRO A 259 -12.01 -20.87 1.55
C PRO A 259 -11.16 -19.98 2.48
N ILE A 260 -11.28 -20.19 3.79
CA ILE A 260 -10.61 -19.42 4.87
C ILE A 260 -9.07 -19.46 4.76
N THR A 261 -8.51 -20.62 4.48
CA THR A 261 -7.07 -20.84 4.37
C THR A 261 -6.62 -20.76 2.91
N ALA A 262 -5.46 -20.12 2.69
CA ALA A 262 -4.85 -20.17 1.36
C ALA A 262 -4.61 -21.63 0.98
N ARG A 263 -4.96 -22.03 -0.25
CA ARG A 263 -4.50 -23.31 -0.78
C ARG A 263 -2.97 -23.27 -0.94
N GLY A 264 -2.23 -23.64 0.12
CA GLY A 264 -0.77 -23.61 0.22
C GLY A 264 -0.17 -22.23 0.59
N ASN A 265 1.14 -22.05 0.40
CA ASN A 265 1.90 -20.82 0.67
C ASN A 265 1.60 -19.64 -0.31
N LYS A 266 0.37 -19.52 -0.82
CA LYS A 266 0.01 -18.45 -1.77
C LYS A 266 -0.01 -17.09 -1.08
N LEU A 267 0.72 -16.13 -1.65
CA LEU A 267 0.89 -14.78 -1.11
C LEU A 267 -0.41 -13.94 -1.09
N HIS A 268 -1.29 -14.17 -2.07
CA HIS A 268 -2.62 -13.58 -2.18
C HIS A 268 -3.61 -14.67 -2.57
N ASP A 269 -4.53 -14.97 -1.67
CA ASP A 269 -5.72 -15.74 -1.99
C ASP A 269 -6.89 -14.79 -1.78
N PHE A 270 -7.46 -14.32 -2.90
CA PHE A 270 -8.57 -13.37 -2.89
C PHE A 270 -9.92 -14.09 -2.76
N SER A 271 -9.93 -15.41 -2.91
CA SER A 271 -11.07 -16.26 -2.58
C SER A 271 -10.93 -16.71 -1.13
N ARG A 272 -10.95 -15.76 -0.20
CA ARG A 272 -11.07 -16.06 1.23
C ARG A 272 -12.43 -15.69 1.75
N ASP A 273 -12.85 -16.37 2.81
CA ASP A 273 -13.81 -15.82 3.75
C ASP A 273 -13.19 -14.53 4.32
N SER A 274 -13.60 -13.40 3.73
CA SER A 274 -13.07 -12.09 4.05
C SER A 274 -13.34 -11.72 5.50
N MET A 275 -14.43 -12.24 6.08
CA MET A 275 -14.84 -12.00 7.45
C MET A 275 -13.89 -12.69 8.43
N ASN A 276 -13.53 -13.95 8.18
CA ASN A 276 -12.53 -14.66 9.00
C ASN A 276 -11.12 -14.07 8.85
N LEU A 277 -10.75 -13.48 7.70
CA LEU A 277 -9.44 -12.85 7.52
C LEU A 277 -9.22 -11.61 8.40
N ALA A 278 -10.29 -10.93 8.80
CA ALA A 278 -10.24 -9.75 9.66
C ALA A 278 -9.85 -10.13 11.12
N THR A 279 -10.29 -11.29 11.59
CA THR A 279 -10.15 -11.72 12.99
C THR A 279 -9.16 -12.86 13.21
N TYR A 280 -8.72 -13.56 12.15
CA TYR A 280 -7.81 -14.72 12.21
C TYR A 280 -6.53 -14.48 13.02
N TRP A 281 -6.05 -13.23 13.09
CA TRP A 281 -4.87 -12.91 13.88
C TRP A 281 -5.04 -13.22 15.37
N LYS A 282 -6.28 -13.20 15.90
CA LYS A 282 -6.59 -13.53 17.29
C LYS A 282 -6.20 -14.97 17.65
N GLU A 283 -6.14 -15.87 16.67
CA GLU A 283 -5.75 -17.28 16.85
C GLU A 283 -4.23 -17.50 16.81
N VAL A 284 -3.46 -16.59 16.19
CA VAL A 284 -2.05 -16.81 15.83
C VAL A 284 -1.09 -15.87 16.57
N ILE A 285 -1.59 -14.74 17.05
CA ILE A 285 -0.79 -13.74 17.77
C ILE A 285 -0.97 -13.95 19.27
N THR A 286 0.14 -14.11 19.98
CA THR A 286 0.11 -14.32 21.43
C THR A 286 -0.30 -13.03 22.16
N PRO A 287 -0.81 -13.12 23.41
CA PRO A 287 -1.10 -11.94 24.21
C PRO A 287 0.11 -11.00 24.37
N GLU A 288 1.31 -11.55 24.50
CA GLU A 288 2.56 -10.79 24.63
C GLU A 288 2.91 -10.04 23.34
N GLU A 289 2.85 -10.73 22.19
CA GLU A 289 3.06 -10.08 20.88
C GLU A 289 2.02 -8.98 20.63
N ARG A 290 0.76 -9.24 20.99
CA ARG A 290 -0.33 -8.26 20.88
C ARG A 290 -0.07 -7.04 21.74
N ALA A 291 0.37 -7.23 22.99
CA ALA A 291 0.69 -6.14 23.91
C ALA A 291 1.84 -5.28 23.35
N ILE A 292 2.92 -5.91 22.87
CA ILE A 292 4.07 -5.21 22.25
C ILE A 292 3.61 -4.39 21.03
N VAL A 293 2.86 -5.01 20.12
CA VAL A 293 2.37 -4.32 18.92
C VAL A 293 1.45 -3.16 19.29
N ARG A 294 0.55 -3.37 20.26
CA ARG A 294 -0.35 -2.33 20.75
C ARG A 294 0.42 -1.16 21.32
N GLU A 295 1.31 -1.40 22.27
CA GLU A 295 2.11 -0.35 22.93
C GLU A 295 2.84 0.53 21.90
N ILE A 296 3.51 -0.10 20.92
CA ILE A 296 4.28 0.64 19.91
C ILE A 296 3.36 1.44 18.97
N THR A 297 2.21 0.89 18.63
CA THR A 297 1.34 1.49 17.61
C THR A 297 0.28 2.44 18.17
N GLU A 298 -0.08 2.34 19.46
CA GLU A 298 -1.13 3.12 20.14
C GLU A 298 -1.09 4.63 19.84
N PRO A 299 0.08 5.30 19.80
CA PRO A 299 0.16 6.73 19.47
C PRO A 299 -0.39 7.11 18.09
N VAL A 300 -0.63 6.13 17.21
CA VAL A 300 -1.14 6.29 15.85
C VAL A 300 -2.39 5.42 15.62
N SER A 301 -2.44 4.20 16.17
CA SER A 301 -3.52 3.24 15.97
C SER A 301 -4.83 3.64 16.64
N SER A 302 -4.77 4.42 17.72
CA SER A 302 -5.94 5.03 18.37
C SER A 302 -6.77 5.95 17.46
N LEU A 303 -6.22 6.38 16.32
CA LEU A 303 -6.97 7.11 15.29
C LEU A 303 -7.88 6.22 14.43
N TYR A 304 -7.65 4.91 14.45
CA TYR A 304 -8.31 3.94 13.56
C TYR A 304 -9.01 2.82 14.33
N TYR A 305 -8.54 2.49 15.53
CA TYR A 305 -9.00 1.37 16.33
C TYR A 305 -9.23 1.82 17.77
N ASP A 306 -10.38 1.43 18.32
CA ASP A 306 -10.67 1.59 19.74
C ASP A 306 -10.07 0.45 20.57
N SER A 307 -10.24 0.50 21.90
CA SER A 307 -9.73 -0.53 22.78
C SER A 307 -10.31 -1.92 22.51
N THR A 308 -11.57 -2.01 22.06
CA THR A 308 -12.27 -3.28 21.81
C THR A 308 -11.77 -3.99 20.55
N SER A 309 -11.19 -3.23 19.62
CA SER A 309 -10.58 -3.75 18.39
C SER A 309 -9.38 -4.66 18.66
N TRP A 310 -8.81 -4.58 19.87
CA TRP A 310 -7.64 -5.34 20.30
C TRP A 310 -7.98 -6.64 21.03
N ASP A 311 -9.25 -6.91 21.33
CA ASP A 311 -9.69 -8.10 22.09
C ASP A 311 -9.93 -9.29 21.16
#